data_AF-A0A949Y4M0-F1
#
_entry.id   AF-A0A949Y4M0-F1
#
_cell.length_a   1.000
_cell.length_b   1.000
_cell.length_c   1.000
_cell.angle_alpha   90.00
_cell.angle_beta   90.00
_cell.angle_gamma   90.00
#
_symmetry.space_group_name_H-M   'P 1'
#
loop_
_entity.id
_entity.type
_entity.pdbx_description
1 polymer ?
#
loop_
_entity_poly.entity_id
_entity_poly.type
_entity_poly.pdbx_seq_one_letter_code
_entity_poly.pdbx_strand_id
1 'polypeptide(L)'
;MGYTSVTVDETAVNAAAALASARPVDAIGDPIGFMTGSLRLLIDTIMAEAGLVEPAIAARALAQANGDIARSVSLVRAWAAMLPRFEHSPVEAGELRASRRISPGFKEPRGGQYLGASLDYQQRLLDLRPDTNGDGRAAASATPNGEAREPMPAHFPRALEPLTHEGYVNA
;
A
#
# COMPACT_ATOMS: atom_id res chain seq x y z
N MET A 1 -26.76 7.52 -46.41
CA MET A 1 -26.10 6.37 -45.77
C MET A 1 -26.32 6.49 -44.28
N GLY A 2 -27.20 5.68 -43.69
CA GLY A 2 -27.49 5.73 -42.25
C GLY A 2 -26.79 4.57 -41.54
N TYR A 3 -26.28 4.82 -40.33
CA TYR A 3 -25.76 3.76 -39.46
C TYR A 3 -26.89 3.17 -38.61
N THR A 4 -26.87 1.86 -38.39
CA THR A 4 -27.77 1.16 -37.46
C THR A 4 -27.02 0.75 -36.19
N SER A 5 -27.72 0.61 -35.07
CA SER A 5 -27.10 0.17 -33.82
C SER A 5 -26.71 -1.31 -33.90
N VAL A 6 -25.50 -1.61 -33.43
CA VAL A 6 -25.00 -2.97 -33.22
C VAL A 6 -25.02 -3.25 -31.72
N THR A 7 -25.53 -4.42 -31.33
CA THR A 7 -25.49 -4.89 -29.94
C THR A 7 -24.30 -5.83 -29.76
N VAL A 8 -23.66 -5.78 -28.59
CA VAL A 8 -22.66 -6.78 -28.21
C VAL A 8 -23.42 -7.99 -27.69
N ASP A 9 -23.17 -9.15 -28.30
CA ASP A 9 -23.77 -10.41 -27.92
C ASP A 9 -22.86 -11.20 -26.95
N GLU A 10 -23.40 -12.28 -26.39
CA GLU A 10 -22.68 -13.13 -25.44
C GLU A 10 -21.42 -13.77 -26.06
N THR A 11 -21.45 -14.03 -27.38
CA THR A 11 -20.32 -14.64 -28.09
C THR A 11 -19.11 -13.70 -28.10
N ALA A 12 -19.33 -12.40 -28.35
CA ALA A 12 -18.28 -11.39 -28.28
C ALA A 12 -17.71 -11.25 -26.87
N VAL A 13 -18.55 -11.31 -25.83
CA VAL A 13 -18.10 -11.27 -24.42
C VAL A 13 -17.22 -12.47 -24.08
N ASN A 14 -17.66 -13.68 -24.43
CA ASN A 14 -16.91 -14.92 -24.16
C ASN A 14 -15.59 -14.96 -24.94
N ALA A 15 -15.58 -14.53 -26.19
CA ALA A 15 -14.36 -14.44 -26.99
C ALA A 15 -13.36 -13.44 -26.38
N ALA A 16 -13.82 -12.28 -25.91
CA ALA A 16 -12.98 -11.30 -25.24
C ALA A 16 -12.38 -11.85 -23.93
N ALA A 17 -13.18 -12.57 -23.13
CA ALA A 17 -12.71 -13.22 -21.91
C ALA A 17 -11.66 -14.31 -22.19
N ALA A 18 -11.85 -15.10 -23.26
CA ALA A 18 -10.88 -16.10 -23.70
C ALA A 18 -9.56 -15.44 -24.14
N LEU A 19 -9.61 -14.35 -24.91
CA LEU A 19 -8.43 -13.59 -25.33
C LEU A 19 -7.68 -12.98 -24.13
N ALA A 20 -8.40 -12.47 -23.13
CA ALA A 20 -7.79 -11.94 -21.92
C ALA A 20 -7.06 -13.04 -21.13
N SER A 21 -7.64 -14.25 -21.07
CA SER A 21 -7.09 -15.39 -20.34
C SER A 21 -5.94 -16.08 -21.08
N ALA A 22 -5.91 -15.99 -22.41
CA ALA A 22 -4.86 -16.58 -23.24
C ALA A 22 -3.55 -15.76 -23.27
N ARG A 23 -3.52 -14.58 -22.63
CA ARG A 23 -2.29 -13.77 -22.57
C ARG A 23 -1.21 -14.54 -21.81
N PRO A 24 -0.01 -14.72 -22.40
CA PRO A 24 1.06 -15.41 -21.73
C PRO A 24 1.48 -14.63 -20.49
N VAL A 25 1.62 -15.34 -19.38
CA VAL A 25 2.18 -14.84 -18.13
C VAL A 25 3.38 -15.71 -17.82
N ASP A 26 4.53 -15.09 -17.61
CA ASP A 26 5.72 -15.84 -17.21
C ASP A 26 5.47 -16.56 -15.88
N ALA A 27 5.94 -17.80 -15.80
CA ALA A 27 5.77 -18.60 -14.60
C ALA A 27 6.62 -18.01 -13.46
N ILE A 28 5.95 -17.29 -12.56
CA ILE A 28 6.51 -16.87 -11.28
C ILE A 28 6.16 -17.96 -10.26
N GLY A 29 7.15 -18.48 -9.53
CA GLY A 29 6.94 -19.59 -8.60
C GLY A 29 5.90 -19.25 -7.51
N ASP A 30 6.10 -18.14 -6.80
CA ASP A 30 5.15 -17.62 -5.82
C ASP A 30 4.82 -16.14 -6.11
N PRO A 31 3.82 -15.87 -6.98
CA PRO A 31 3.47 -14.50 -7.34
C PRO A 31 2.85 -13.74 -6.15
N ILE A 32 2.13 -14.43 -5.26
CA ILE A 32 1.49 -13.79 -4.10
C ILE A 32 2.55 -13.40 -3.07
N GLY A 33 3.46 -14.31 -2.72
CA GLY A 33 4.59 -14.02 -1.85
C GLY A 33 5.49 -12.92 -2.41
N PHE A 34 5.75 -12.93 -3.73
CA PHE A 34 6.49 -11.87 -4.38
C PHE A 34 5.79 -10.50 -4.23
N MET A 35 4.50 -10.40 -4.55
CA MET A 35 3.79 -9.12 -4.47
C MET A 35 3.67 -8.62 -3.03
N THR A 36 3.38 -9.51 -2.09
CA THR A 36 3.29 -9.16 -0.66
C THR A 36 4.65 -8.80 -0.04
N GLY A 37 5.75 -9.36 -0.55
CA GLY A 37 7.11 -9.05 -0.08
C GLY A 37 7.74 -7.83 -0.75
N SER A 38 7.59 -7.71 -2.07
CA SER A 38 8.33 -6.75 -2.91
C SER A 38 7.49 -5.55 -3.38
N LEU A 39 6.16 -5.69 -3.48
CA LEU A 39 5.25 -4.64 -3.96
C LEU A 39 4.34 -4.09 -2.85
N ARG A 40 4.85 -4.03 -1.61
CA ARG A 40 4.08 -3.69 -0.40
C ARG A 40 3.24 -2.41 -0.51
N LEU A 41 3.82 -1.31 -0.99
CA LEU A 41 3.10 -0.03 -1.13
C LEU A 41 1.89 -0.11 -2.07
N LEU A 42 1.99 -0.94 -3.11
CA LEU A 42 0.90 -1.16 -4.05
C LEU A 42 -0.22 -1.99 -3.40
N ILE A 43 0.15 -3.04 -2.67
CA ILE A 43 -0.79 -3.86 -1.90
C ILE A 43 -1.49 -3.04 -0.81
N ASP A 44 -0.74 -2.19 -0.09
CA ASP A 44 -1.29 -1.29 0.92
C ASP A 44 -2.30 -0.31 0.32
N THR A 45 -2.02 0.22 -0.88
CA THR A 45 -2.94 1.11 -1.61
C THR A 45 -4.26 0.39 -1.94
N ILE A 46 -4.18 -0.85 -2.45
CA ILE A 46 -5.38 -1.64 -2.76
C ILE A 46 -6.19 -1.93 -1.50
N MET A 47 -5.54 -2.32 -0.40
CA MET A 47 -6.21 -2.58 0.88
C MET A 47 -6.88 -1.33 1.44
N ALA A 48 -6.19 -0.18 1.40
CA ALA A 48 -6.70 1.09 1.89
C ALA A 48 -7.94 1.55 1.09
N GLU A 49 -7.87 1.50 -0.24
CA GLU A 49 -9.00 1.85 -1.11
C GLU A 49 -10.15 0.85 -0.99
N ALA A 50 -9.85 -0.45 -0.86
CA ALA A 50 -10.89 -1.46 -0.70
C ALA A 50 -11.56 -1.44 0.69
N GLY A 51 -10.89 -0.88 1.70
CA GLY A 51 -11.35 -0.86 3.09
C GLY A 51 -11.21 -2.22 3.80
N LEU A 52 -10.28 -3.07 3.35
CA LEU A 52 -10.08 -4.42 3.87
C LEU A 52 -8.60 -4.76 3.92
N VAL A 53 -8.11 -5.06 5.13
CA VAL A 53 -6.71 -5.44 5.36
C VAL A 53 -6.57 -6.95 5.24
N GLU A 54 -6.28 -7.42 4.03
CA GLU A 54 -5.95 -8.82 3.75
C GLU A 54 -4.94 -8.88 2.58
N PRO A 55 -3.62 -8.90 2.87
CA PRO A 55 -2.57 -8.76 1.86
C PRO A 55 -2.62 -9.84 0.78
N ALA A 56 -2.94 -11.09 1.14
CA ALA A 56 -2.95 -12.21 0.19
C ALA A 56 -4.10 -12.07 -0.81
N ILE A 57 -5.25 -11.56 -0.38
CA ILE A 57 -6.41 -11.30 -1.25
C ILE A 57 -6.17 -10.09 -2.13
N ALA A 58 -5.60 -9.01 -1.60
CA ALA A 58 -5.23 -7.85 -2.41
C ALA A 58 -4.21 -8.21 -3.50
N ALA A 59 -3.20 -9.02 -3.19
CA ALA A 59 -2.24 -9.52 -4.16
C ALA A 59 -2.89 -10.43 -5.22
N ARG A 60 -3.80 -11.33 -4.80
CA ARG A 60 -4.56 -12.17 -5.74
C ARG A 60 -5.43 -11.34 -6.68
N ALA A 61 -6.12 -10.33 -6.16
CA ALA A 61 -6.92 -9.42 -6.96
C ALA A 61 -6.05 -8.65 -7.97
N LEU A 62 -4.86 -8.21 -7.55
CA LEU A 62 -3.89 -7.55 -8.43
C LEU A 62 -3.42 -8.44 -9.58
N ALA A 63 -3.10 -9.71 -9.29
CA ALA A 63 -2.76 -10.68 -10.32
C ALA A 63 -3.95 -10.91 -11.29
N GLN A 64 -5.16 -11.12 -10.77
CA GLN A 64 -6.36 -11.31 -11.58
C GLN A 64 -6.69 -10.07 -12.43
N ALA A 65 -6.38 -8.89 -11.93
CA ALA A 65 -6.57 -7.63 -12.63
C ALA A 65 -5.44 -7.28 -13.62
N ASN A 66 -4.42 -8.13 -13.77
CA ASN A 66 -3.23 -7.86 -14.58
C ASN A 66 -2.56 -6.52 -14.22
N GLY A 67 -2.48 -6.19 -12.93
CA GLY A 67 -1.88 -4.95 -12.46
C GLY A 67 -2.82 -3.74 -12.40
N ASP A 68 -4.07 -3.85 -12.86
CA ASP A 68 -5.06 -2.75 -12.79
C ASP A 68 -5.56 -2.55 -11.35
N ILE A 69 -5.15 -1.44 -10.73
CA ILE A 69 -5.48 -1.09 -9.34
C ILE A 69 -6.99 -0.90 -9.16
N ALA A 70 -7.67 -0.19 -10.05
CA ALA A 70 -9.08 0.12 -9.89
C ALA A 70 -9.95 -1.15 -9.99
N ARG A 71 -9.58 -2.05 -10.92
CA ARG A 71 -10.19 -3.37 -11.02
C ARG A 71 -9.89 -4.23 -9.80
N SER A 72 -8.65 -4.19 -9.28
CA SER A 72 -8.26 -4.93 -8.08
C SER A 72 -9.10 -4.52 -6.88
N VAL A 73 -9.24 -3.21 -6.64
CA VAL A 73 -10.08 -2.66 -5.57
C VAL A 73 -11.53 -3.10 -5.73
N SER A 74 -12.06 -3.09 -6.96
CA SER A 74 -13.43 -3.55 -7.24
C SER A 74 -13.61 -5.03 -6.92
N LEU A 75 -12.63 -5.89 -7.25
CA LEU A 75 -12.65 -7.31 -6.91
C LEU A 75 -12.63 -7.54 -5.39
N VAL A 76 -11.75 -6.83 -4.66
CA VAL A 76 -11.68 -6.95 -3.20
C VAL A 76 -12.98 -6.48 -2.54
N ARG A 77 -13.58 -5.37 -3.00
CA ARG A 77 -14.87 -4.89 -2.47
C ARG A 77 -16.01 -5.86 -2.76
N ALA A 78 -16.04 -6.45 -3.96
CA ALA A 78 -17.04 -7.47 -4.30
C ALA A 78 -16.91 -8.71 -3.41
N TRP A 79 -15.67 -9.14 -3.11
CA TRP A 79 -15.42 -10.23 -2.17
C TRP A 79 -15.83 -9.86 -0.74
N ALA A 80 -15.43 -8.67 -0.27
CA ALA A 80 -15.75 -8.18 1.06
C ALA A 80 -17.26 -8.10 1.33
N ALA A 81 -18.05 -7.78 0.30
CA ALA A 81 -19.51 -7.73 0.39
C ALA A 81 -20.17 -9.10 0.65
N MET A 82 -19.46 -10.20 0.39
CA MET A 82 -19.93 -11.56 0.65
C MET A 82 -19.56 -12.07 2.04
N LEU A 83 -18.75 -11.34 2.81
CA LEU A 83 -18.27 -11.76 4.12
C LEU A 83 -19.25 -11.38 5.24
N PRO A 84 -19.48 -12.26 6.24
CA PRO A 84 -20.22 -11.90 7.44
C PRO A 84 -19.43 -10.86 8.26
N ARG A 85 -20.17 -9.94 8.90
CA ARG A 85 -19.60 -8.98 9.85
C ARG A 85 -19.80 -9.53 11.26
N PHE A 86 -18.70 -9.84 11.95
CA PHE A 86 -18.76 -10.43 13.29
C PHE A 86 -18.77 -9.36 14.39
N GLU A 87 -17.71 -8.57 14.49
CA GLU A 87 -17.52 -7.62 15.59
C GLU A 87 -16.92 -6.30 15.10
N HIS A 88 -17.08 -5.26 15.92
CA HIS A 88 -16.43 -3.97 15.73
C HIS A 88 -15.53 -3.69 16.93
N SER A 89 -14.25 -3.41 16.67
CA SER A 89 -13.30 -2.97 17.68
C SER A 89 -12.77 -1.59 17.28
N PRO A 90 -13.13 -0.51 17.98
CA PRO A 90 -12.48 0.77 17.80
C PRO A 90 -10.99 0.64 18.19
N VAL A 91 -10.13 1.40 17.53
CA VAL A 91 -8.69 1.48 17.84
C VAL A 91 -8.41 2.86 18.39
N GLU A 92 -7.85 2.91 19.60
CA GLU A 92 -7.43 4.16 20.22
C GLU A 92 -6.09 4.62 19.64
N ALA A 93 -6.02 5.87 19.18
CA ALA A 93 -4.82 6.40 18.54
C ALA A 93 -3.57 6.39 19.45
N GLY A 94 -3.75 6.41 20.77
CA GLY A 94 -2.67 6.32 21.76
C GLY A 94 -2.03 4.93 21.89
N GLU A 95 -2.72 3.90 21.41
CA GLU A 95 -2.23 2.51 21.39
C GLU A 95 -1.43 2.19 20.11
N LEU A 96 -1.46 3.08 19.12
CA LEU A 96 -0.72 2.92 17.88
C LEU A 96 0.78 2.97 18.11
N ARG A 97 1.46 1.88 17.77
CA ARG A 97 2.92 1.83 17.67
C ARG A 97 3.34 2.45 16.35
N ALA A 98 3.88 3.66 16.39
CA ALA A 98 4.35 4.31 15.18
C ALA A 98 5.54 3.54 14.58
N SER A 99 5.59 3.41 13.26
CA SER A 99 6.81 3.06 12.51
C SER A 99 7.51 4.30 11.93
N ARG A 100 6.76 5.42 11.86
CA ARG A 100 7.14 6.74 11.36
C ARG A 100 6.30 7.80 12.06
N ARG A 101 6.91 8.94 12.40
CA ARG A 101 6.26 10.11 13.00
C ARG A 101 6.91 11.40 12.49
N ILE A 102 6.16 12.19 11.74
CA ILE A 102 6.59 13.49 11.23
C ILE A 102 5.53 14.52 11.54
N SER A 103 5.95 15.71 11.99
CA SER A 103 5.05 16.83 12.27
C SER A 103 5.60 18.09 11.61
N PRO A 104 4.98 18.60 10.53
CA PRO A 104 5.45 19.83 9.87
C PRO A 104 5.17 21.10 10.69
N GLY A 105 4.21 21.05 11.64
CA GLY A 105 3.83 22.21 12.45
C GLY A 105 4.83 22.61 13.53
N PHE A 106 5.82 21.76 13.83
CA PHE A 106 6.82 22.00 14.86
C PHE A 106 8.19 21.52 14.39
N LYS A 107 9.22 22.33 14.58
CA LYS A 107 10.62 21.92 14.31
C LYS A 107 10.99 20.70 15.16
N GLU A 108 10.63 20.72 16.45
CA GLU A 108 10.91 19.67 17.44
C GLU A 108 9.64 19.36 18.24
N PRO A 109 8.73 18.52 17.73
CA PRO A 109 7.54 18.12 18.46
C PRO A 109 7.92 17.31 19.70
N ARG A 110 7.08 17.36 20.75
CA ARG A 110 7.25 16.50 21.94
C ARG A 110 7.37 15.04 21.53
N GLY A 111 8.39 14.36 22.03
CA GLY A 111 8.71 12.99 21.62
C GLY A 111 9.40 12.87 20.26
N GLY A 112 9.93 13.94 19.65
CA GLY A 112 10.85 13.86 18.50
C GLY A 112 10.24 13.52 17.13
N GLN A 113 11.07 13.59 16.08
CA GLN A 113 10.67 13.22 14.71
C GLN A 113 11.39 11.94 14.28
N TYR A 114 10.64 11.00 13.72
CA TYR A 114 11.13 9.70 13.27
C TYR A 114 10.70 9.47 11.83
N LEU A 115 11.65 9.49 10.89
CA LEU A 115 11.37 9.34 9.47
C LEU A 115 10.92 7.91 9.10
N GLY A 116 11.37 6.90 9.86
CA GLY A 116 11.11 5.49 9.53
C GLY A 116 11.67 5.10 8.16
N ALA A 117 11.16 4.00 7.60
CA ALA A 117 11.42 3.64 6.20
C ALA A 117 10.66 4.61 5.29
N SER A 118 11.38 5.44 4.54
CA SER A 118 10.78 6.45 3.66
C SER A 118 11.56 6.64 2.36
N LEU A 119 10.82 7.03 1.31
CA LEU A 119 11.33 7.41 0.00
C LEU A 119 11.33 8.94 -0.20
N ASP A 120 10.86 9.74 0.77
CA ASP A 120 10.58 11.17 0.62
C ASP A 120 11.78 12.01 0.20
N TYR A 121 12.98 11.60 0.62
CA TYR A 121 14.24 12.30 0.37
C TYR A 121 15.12 11.59 -0.66
N GLN A 122 14.62 10.53 -1.30
CA GLN A 122 15.36 9.86 -2.36
C GLN A 122 15.35 10.71 -3.62
N GLN A 123 16.49 10.74 -4.31
CA GLN A 123 16.57 11.35 -5.63
C GLN A 123 15.70 10.54 -6.60
N ARG A 124 14.86 11.22 -7.39
CA ARG A 124 13.98 10.60 -8.39
C ARG A 124 14.74 10.30 -9.68
N LEU A 125 15.82 9.54 -9.55
CA LEU A 125 16.65 9.09 -10.66
C LEU A 125 16.39 7.60 -10.91
N LEU A 126 16.21 7.23 -12.17
CA LEU A 126 16.07 5.83 -12.55
C LEU A 126 17.43 5.12 -12.40
N ASP A 127 17.45 4.05 -11.62
CA ASP A 127 18.63 3.22 -11.42
C ASP A 127 18.80 2.28 -12.61
N LEU A 128 19.75 2.57 -13.50
CA LEU A 128 20.03 1.80 -14.72
C LEU A 128 21.17 0.78 -14.54
N ARG A 129 21.61 0.54 -13.30
CA ARG A 129 22.60 -0.50 -13.03
C ARG A 129 22.02 -1.87 -13.41
N PRO A 130 22.82 -2.78 -14.00
CA PRO A 130 22.32 -4.08 -14.42
C PRO A 130 21.85 -4.91 -13.21
N ASP A 131 20.79 -5.69 -13.40
CA ASP A 131 20.29 -6.64 -12.41
C ASP A 131 21.26 -7.81 -12.26
N THR A 132 22.28 -7.65 -11.41
CA THR A 132 23.19 -8.76 -11.08
C THR A 132 22.48 -9.70 -10.10
N ASN A 133 22.05 -10.85 -10.61
CA ASN A 133 21.45 -11.93 -9.82
C ASN A 133 22.31 -12.28 -8.59
N GLY A 134 21.77 -12.09 -7.39
CA GLY A 134 22.35 -12.65 -6.16
C GLY A 134 22.87 -11.64 -5.15
N ASP A 135 23.20 -10.43 -5.60
CA ASP A 135 23.15 -9.30 -4.68
C ASP A 135 21.67 -8.97 -4.59
N GLY A 136 20.98 -9.56 -3.61
CA GLY A 136 19.89 -8.79 -3.03
C GLY A 136 20.41 -7.35 -2.89
N ARG A 137 19.54 -6.35 -2.94
CA ARG A 137 19.81 -5.22 -2.05
C ARG A 137 19.78 -5.79 -0.62
N ALA A 138 20.74 -6.65 -0.26
CA ALA A 138 21.22 -6.95 1.06
C ALA A 138 21.40 -5.56 1.59
N ALA A 139 20.42 -5.17 2.42
CA ALA A 139 20.24 -3.84 2.96
C ALA A 139 21.61 -3.19 2.99
N ALA A 140 21.94 -2.41 1.94
CA ALA A 140 23.33 -2.04 1.67
C ALA A 140 23.76 -1.40 2.95
N SER A 141 24.61 -2.11 3.70
CA SER A 141 24.65 -2.08 5.16
C SER A 141 24.26 -0.70 5.58
N ALA A 142 23.01 -0.53 6.04
CA ALA A 142 22.63 0.73 6.61
C ALA A 142 23.40 0.77 7.93
N THR A 143 24.71 1.01 7.85
CA THR A 143 25.40 1.79 8.84
C THR A 143 24.50 2.99 8.97
N PRO A 144 23.81 3.16 10.10
CA PRO A 144 23.14 4.42 10.33
C PRO A 144 24.26 5.46 10.20
N ASN A 145 24.30 6.17 9.07
CA ASN A 145 25.12 7.36 8.94
C ASN A 145 24.40 8.40 9.79
N GLY A 146 24.59 8.25 11.09
CA GLY A 146 23.82 8.89 12.14
C GLY A 146 24.15 8.17 13.44
N GLU A 147 24.58 8.93 14.43
CA GLU A 147 24.73 8.46 15.80
C GLU A 147 23.49 7.65 16.22
N ALA A 148 23.68 6.62 17.03
CA ALA A 148 22.59 5.84 17.60
C ALA A 148 21.62 6.79 18.31
N ARG A 149 20.53 7.15 17.62
CA ARG A 149 19.49 8.01 18.16
C ARG A 149 18.75 7.22 19.24
N GLU A 150 18.29 7.95 20.25
CA GLU A 150 17.45 7.40 21.31
C GLU A 150 16.32 6.55 20.69
N PRO A 151 16.06 5.34 21.22
CA PRO A 151 15.06 4.45 20.66
C PRO A 151 13.71 5.13 20.58
N MET A 152 12.94 4.78 19.55
CA MET A 152 11.61 5.35 19.36
C MET A 152 10.72 5.02 20.57
N PRO A 153 10.10 6.01 21.22
CA PRO A 153 9.25 5.74 22.37
C PRO A 153 8.01 4.94 21.95
N ALA A 154 7.50 4.11 22.86
CA ALA A 154 6.34 3.26 22.60
C ALA A 154 5.04 4.06 22.42
N HIS A 155 4.98 5.26 23.01
CA HIS A 155 3.82 6.14 22.99
C HIS A 155 4.25 7.56 22.65
N PHE A 156 3.38 8.23 21.89
CA PHE A 156 3.58 9.61 21.48
C PHE A 156 2.41 10.47 21.92
N PRO A 157 2.66 11.68 22.47
CA PRO A 157 1.59 12.66 22.63
C PRO A 157 1.08 13.07 21.25
N ARG A 158 -0.21 13.42 21.18
CA ARG A 158 -0.82 13.95 19.96
C ARG A 158 -0.14 15.28 19.62
N ALA A 159 0.32 15.44 18.39
CA ALA A 159 1.04 16.66 17.99
C ALA A 159 0.19 17.93 18.15
N LEU A 160 -1.13 17.81 18.08
CA LEU A 160 -2.08 18.92 18.24
C LEU A 160 -2.40 19.26 19.69
N GLU A 161 -2.07 18.40 20.66
CA GLU A 161 -2.43 18.57 22.07
C GLU A 161 -1.99 19.92 22.67
N PRO A 162 -0.78 20.45 22.38
CA PRO A 162 -0.39 21.79 22.83
C PRO A 162 -1.28 22.88 22.23
N LEU A 163 -1.63 22.77 20.94
CA LEU A 163 -2.46 23.75 20.24
C LEU A 163 -3.90 23.75 20.74
N THR A 164 -4.42 22.58 21.14
CA THR A 164 -5.73 22.48 21.78
C THR A 164 -5.72 23.12 23.17
N HIS A 165 -4.65 22.93 23.96
CA HIS A 165 -4.52 23.53 25.28
C HIS A 165 -4.37 25.06 25.22
N GLU A 166 -3.76 25.58 24.14
CA GLU A 166 -3.59 27.00 23.88
C GLU A 166 -4.81 27.64 23.19
N GLY A 167 -5.84 26.86 22.85
CA GLY A 167 -7.08 27.36 22.24
C GLY A 167 -6.96 27.71 20.75
N TYR A 168 -5.89 27.28 20.07
CA TYR A 168 -5.71 27.49 18.64
C TYR A 168 -6.51 26.50 17.78
N VAL A 169 -6.89 25.35 18.34
CA VAL A 169 -7.63 24.29 17.66
C VAL A 169 -8.71 23.74 18.60
N ASN A 170 -9.90 23.46 18.07
CA ASN A 170 -10.97 22.80 18.82
C ASN A 170 -10.65 21.31 18.99
N ALA A 171 -10.89 20.79 20.19
CA ALA A 171 -10.73 19.37 20.51
C ALA A 171 -11.78 18.49 19.82
#